data_AF-A0A3D5A5I5-F1
#
_entry.id   AF-A0A3D5A5I5-F1
#
_cell.length_a   1.000
_cell.length_b   1.000
_cell.length_c   1.000
_cell.angle_alpha   90.00
_cell.angle_beta   90.00
_cell.angle_gamma   90.00
#
_symmetry.space_group_name_H-M   'P 1'
#
loop_
_entity.id
_entity.type
_entity.pdbx_description
1 polymer ?
#
loop_
_entity_poly.entity_id
_entity_poly.type
_entity_poly.pdbx_seq_one_letter_code
_entity_poly.pdbx_strand_id
1 'polypeptide(L)'
;MVTGYGQQVEKQQIDKQQLDEYQIKTVDSIDVVRDYRPVLADAVKVRRSPDMSLINREAIETELRQIATATYFANKTFKQAYYTKLLKQHPNALRSNIENYRISYLAYQEREYTRAASILKSLDASDAFYQGSIITLGHIALETGDKQQARNAFVKAMKLDFDLQLKADALFNYAKVLYAMDSTQAAQKVLEKYIVQEYGGREPGAQTQESAEILSAQILLGTSNFHTGVSLLESLKDRGREADATYQKATYYRGLEFYNERAFENSISIFMRSEKFPIDAKMAALATYWKAEAMYEV
;
A
#
# COMPACT_ATOMS: atom_id res chain seq x y z
N MET A 1 -33.13 41.44 -10.69
CA MET A 1 -31.99 41.34 -9.74
C MET A 1 -31.69 39.87 -9.48
N VAL A 2 -30.98 39.18 -10.38
CA VAL A 2 -30.42 37.83 -10.13
C VAL A 2 -29.13 37.72 -10.98
N THR A 3 -28.11 38.52 -10.66
CA THR A 3 -26.81 38.45 -11.35
C THR A 3 -25.61 38.48 -10.40
N GLY A 4 -25.82 38.64 -9.09
CA GLY A 4 -24.72 38.68 -8.10
C GLY A 4 -24.29 37.33 -7.54
N TYR A 5 -25.19 36.35 -7.46
CA TYR A 5 -24.91 35.07 -6.78
C TYR A 5 -24.09 34.09 -7.64
N GLY A 6 -24.24 34.11 -8.96
CA GLY A 6 -23.47 33.23 -9.86
C GLY A 6 -21.97 33.54 -9.84
N GLN A 7 -21.59 34.82 -9.88
CA GLN A 7 -20.19 35.25 -9.88
C GLN A 7 -19.47 35.03 -8.54
N GLN A 8 -20.18 35.05 -7.41
CA GLN A 8 -19.56 34.73 -6.11
C GLN A 8 -19.32 33.23 -5.91
N VAL A 9 -20.21 32.37 -6.44
CA VAL A 9 -20.02 30.92 -6.39
C VAL A 9 -18.94 30.48 -7.37
N GLU A 10 -18.88 31.06 -8.57
CA GLU A 10 -17.78 30.83 -9.52
C GLU A 10 -16.44 31.32 -8.97
N LYS A 11 -16.36 32.53 -8.38
CA LYS A 11 -15.12 32.99 -7.73
C LYS A 11 -14.71 32.13 -6.55
N GLN A 12 -15.64 31.64 -5.72
CA GLN A 12 -15.31 30.74 -4.61
C GLN A 12 -14.92 29.33 -5.07
N GLN A 13 -15.47 28.84 -6.19
CA GLN A 13 -15.09 27.57 -6.80
C GLN A 13 -13.75 27.68 -7.52
N ILE A 14 -13.47 28.81 -8.19
CA ILE A 14 -12.17 29.10 -8.80
C ILE A 14 -11.13 29.34 -7.70
N ASP A 15 -11.43 30.06 -6.61
CA ASP A 15 -10.51 30.21 -5.48
C ASP A 15 -10.30 28.88 -4.75
N LYS A 16 -11.32 28.01 -4.61
CA LYS A 16 -11.14 26.65 -4.05
C LYS A 16 -10.40 25.72 -4.98
N GLN A 17 -10.65 25.75 -6.30
CA GLN A 17 -9.89 24.98 -7.27
C GLN A 17 -8.45 25.49 -7.38
N GLN A 18 -8.24 26.81 -7.29
CA GLN A 18 -6.91 27.39 -7.22
C GLN A 18 -6.25 27.11 -5.87
N LEU A 19 -6.97 27.07 -4.74
CA LEU A 19 -6.43 26.65 -3.44
C LEU A 19 -6.10 25.14 -3.42
N ASP A 20 -6.93 24.29 -4.02
CA ASP A 20 -6.69 22.85 -4.15
C ASP A 20 -5.56 22.56 -5.17
N GLU A 21 -5.43 23.33 -6.26
CA GLU A 21 -4.30 23.27 -7.18
C GLU A 21 -3.01 23.84 -6.57
N TYR A 22 -3.08 24.86 -5.70
CA TYR A 22 -1.91 25.45 -5.05
C TYR A 22 -1.43 24.67 -3.82
N GLN A 23 -2.25 23.77 -3.26
CA GLN A 23 -1.84 22.83 -2.22
C GLN A 23 -1.09 21.61 -2.78
N ILE A 24 -1.07 21.42 -4.11
CA ILE A 24 -0.13 20.51 -4.80
C ILE A 24 1.18 21.27 -5.11
N LYS A 25 1.68 22.05 -4.14
CA LYS A 25 3.06 22.51 -4.15
C LYS A 25 3.86 21.66 -3.18
N THR A 26 4.69 20.79 -3.75
CA THR A 26 5.83 20.08 -3.13
C THR A 26 5.90 20.23 -1.62
N VAL A 27 5.18 19.37 -0.90
CA VAL A 27 5.24 19.36 0.55
C VAL A 27 6.53 18.65 0.96
N ASP A 28 7.51 19.41 1.46
CA ASP A 28 8.69 18.90 2.17
C ASP A 28 8.31 18.35 3.56
N SER A 29 7.28 17.50 3.61
CA SER A 29 6.88 16.81 4.83
C SER A 29 7.92 15.74 5.12
N ILE A 30 8.58 15.86 6.26
CA ILE A 30 9.54 14.89 6.79
C ILE A 30 8.99 13.45 6.80
N ASP A 31 7.66 13.26 6.93
CA ASP A 31 7.01 11.94 6.87
C ASP A 31 6.84 11.40 5.44
N VAL A 32 6.55 12.25 4.45
CA VAL A 32 6.48 11.87 3.02
C VAL A 32 7.87 11.47 2.51
N VAL A 33 8.90 12.20 2.93
CA VAL A 33 10.30 11.93 2.57
C VAL A 33 10.82 10.66 3.23
N ARG A 34 10.31 10.26 4.41
CA ARG A 34 10.81 9.10 5.15
C ARG A 34 10.25 7.77 4.64
N ASP A 35 8.96 7.70 4.36
CA ASP A 35 8.30 6.44 3.95
C ASP A 35 8.42 6.20 2.43
N TYR A 36 8.69 7.25 1.63
CA TYR A 36 8.95 7.17 0.17
C TYR A 36 10.40 7.51 -0.20
N ARG A 37 11.30 7.58 0.79
CA ARG A 37 12.74 7.74 0.62
C ARG A 37 13.36 6.82 -0.45
N PRO A 38 12.90 5.56 -0.65
CA PRO A 38 13.42 4.69 -1.71
C PRO A 38 13.12 5.19 -3.14
N VAL A 39 11.93 5.78 -3.36
CA VAL A 39 11.50 6.31 -4.66
C VAL A 39 12.10 7.70 -4.93
N LEU A 40 12.32 8.48 -3.87
CA LEU A 40 13.00 9.77 -3.96
C LEU A 40 14.53 9.64 -4.07
N ALA A 41 15.11 8.52 -3.62
CA ALA A 41 16.53 8.23 -3.77
C ALA A 41 16.93 8.01 -5.24
N ASP A 42 16.04 7.47 -6.07
CA ASP A 42 16.21 7.41 -7.54
C ASP A 42 16.45 8.81 -8.14
N ALA A 43 15.71 9.84 -7.68
CA ALA A 43 15.88 11.21 -8.17
C ALA A 43 17.24 11.83 -7.76
N VAL A 44 17.75 11.47 -6.58
CA VAL A 44 19.02 11.98 -6.07
C VAL A 44 20.23 11.25 -6.69
N LYS A 45 20.10 9.99 -7.11
CA LYS A 45 21.16 9.27 -7.84
C LYS A 45 21.23 9.66 -9.32
N VAL A 46 20.09 9.92 -9.98
CA VAL A 46 20.02 10.57 -11.31
C VAL A 46 20.76 11.93 -11.34
N ARG A 47 20.89 12.59 -10.17
CA ARG A 47 21.66 13.83 -9.99
C ARG A 47 23.17 13.67 -10.18
N ARG A 48 23.74 12.47 -10.00
CA ARG A 48 25.19 12.23 -9.90
C ARG A 48 25.83 11.63 -11.17
N SER A 49 25.03 11.18 -12.14
CA SER A 49 25.56 10.55 -13.36
C SER A 49 25.99 11.61 -14.41
N PRO A 50 27.23 11.56 -14.94
CA PRO A 50 27.78 12.64 -15.77
C PRO A 50 27.15 12.80 -17.15
N ASP A 51 26.50 11.77 -17.72
CA ASP A 51 26.13 11.77 -19.14
C ASP A 51 24.67 11.39 -19.40
N MET A 52 23.75 12.28 -19.02
CA MET A 52 22.31 12.18 -19.31
C MET A 52 21.76 13.57 -19.62
N SER A 53 22.14 14.13 -20.76
CA SER A 53 21.74 15.47 -21.24
C SER A 53 20.35 15.52 -21.90
N LEU A 54 19.74 14.36 -22.14
CA LEU A 54 18.44 14.22 -22.82
C LEU A 54 17.24 13.99 -21.88
N ILE A 55 17.47 13.85 -20.58
CA ILE A 55 16.41 13.66 -19.59
C ILE A 55 16.23 14.96 -18.81
N ASN A 56 15.01 15.51 -18.83
CA ASN A 56 14.65 16.65 -17.99
C ASN A 56 14.52 16.20 -16.54
N ARG A 57 15.65 16.26 -15.83
CA ARG A 57 15.83 15.76 -14.45
C ARG A 57 14.87 16.40 -13.46
N GLU A 58 14.61 17.69 -13.64
CA GLU A 58 13.72 18.47 -12.78
C GLU A 58 12.25 18.08 -12.99
N ALA A 59 11.86 17.74 -14.22
CA ALA A 59 10.52 17.26 -14.53
C ALA A 59 10.23 15.90 -13.87
N ILE A 60 11.17 14.96 -13.89
CA ILE A 60 11.01 13.62 -13.27
C ILE A 60 10.95 13.71 -11.75
N GLU A 61 11.83 14.52 -11.12
CA GLU A 61 11.77 14.74 -9.68
C GLU A 61 10.42 15.35 -9.27
N THR A 62 9.93 16.31 -10.07
CA THR A 62 8.62 16.95 -9.85
C THR A 62 7.49 15.93 -9.98
N GLU A 63 7.51 15.09 -11.03
CA GLU A 63 6.49 14.06 -11.26
C GLU A 63 6.49 13.00 -10.15
N LEU A 64 7.65 12.54 -9.69
CA LEU A 64 7.76 11.56 -8.61
C LEU A 64 7.32 12.14 -7.26
N ARG A 65 7.68 13.39 -6.96
CA ARG A 65 7.17 14.11 -5.79
C ARG A 65 5.66 14.28 -5.88
N GLN A 66 5.12 14.59 -7.06
CA GLN A 66 3.68 14.67 -7.29
C GLN A 66 2.99 13.32 -7.09
N ILE A 67 3.56 12.20 -7.56
CA ILE A 67 3.00 10.84 -7.38
C ILE A 67 3.03 10.43 -5.91
N ALA A 68 4.14 10.62 -5.19
CA ALA A 68 4.25 10.30 -3.78
C ALA A 68 3.29 11.15 -2.94
N THR A 69 3.22 12.44 -3.25
CA THR A 69 2.29 13.39 -2.62
C THR A 69 0.84 13.04 -2.93
N ALA A 70 0.51 12.75 -4.19
CA ALA A 70 -0.83 12.33 -4.61
C ALA A 70 -1.22 11.00 -3.98
N THR A 71 -0.29 10.06 -3.81
CA THR A 71 -0.54 8.76 -3.16
C THR A 71 -0.73 8.92 -1.65
N TYR A 72 0.06 9.78 -1.01
CA TYR A 72 -0.11 10.13 0.40
C TYR A 72 -1.46 10.81 0.65
N PHE A 73 -1.79 11.81 -0.18
CA PHE A 73 -3.07 12.49 -0.11
C PHE A 73 -4.22 11.56 -0.49
N ALA A 74 -4.06 10.69 -1.49
CA ALA A 74 -5.03 9.64 -1.83
C ALA A 74 -5.23 8.69 -0.66
N ASN A 75 -4.18 8.29 0.07
CA ASN A 75 -4.31 7.47 1.27
C ASN A 75 -5.04 8.20 2.40
N LYS A 76 -4.74 9.48 2.64
CA LYS A 76 -5.47 10.29 3.64
C LYS A 76 -6.93 10.52 3.25
N THR A 77 -7.19 10.90 2.01
CA THR A 77 -8.55 11.09 1.48
C THR A 77 -9.29 9.76 1.39
N PHE A 78 -8.64 8.65 1.07
CA PHE A 78 -9.22 7.30 1.09
C PHE A 78 -9.65 6.92 2.50
N LYS A 79 -8.80 7.18 3.52
CA LYS A 79 -9.14 6.94 4.93
C LYS A 79 -10.31 7.81 5.40
N GLN A 80 -10.37 9.07 5.00
CA GLN A 80 -11.48 9.99 5.31
C GLN A 80 -12.77 9.64 4.55
N ALA A 81 -12.64 9.21 3.28
CA ALA A 81 -13.75 8.75 2.45
C ALA A 81 -14.31 7.42 2.97
N TYR A 82 -13.44 6.50 3.38
CA TYR A 82 -13.81 5.24 4.01
C TYR A 82 -14.56 5.48 5.33
N TYR A 83 -14.05 6.39 6.16
CA TYR A 83 -14.73 6.79 7.39
C TYR A 83 -16.14 7.36 7.14
N THR A 84 -16.27 8.23 6.14
CA THR A 84 -17.54 8.82 5.72
C THR A 84 -18.51 7.76 5.17
N LYS A 85 -17.98 6.78 4.43
CA LYS A 85 -18.76 5.65 3.90
C LYS A 85 -19.24 4.74 5.03
N LEU A 86 -18.36 4.40 5.98
CA LEU A 86 -18.68 3.55 7.13
C LEU A 86 -19.80 4.17 7.98
N LEU A 87 -19.75 5.48 8.23
CA LEU A 87 -20.84 6.21 8.91
C LEU A 87 -22.17 6.13 8.17
N LYS A 88 -22.15 6.27 6.83
CA LYS A 88 -23.36 6.18 6.01
C LYS A 88 -23.93 4.77 5.98
N GLN A 89 -23.08 3.75 5.98
CA GLN A 89 -23.47 2.33 5.95
C GLN A 89 -23.99 1.85 7.31
N HIS A 90 -23.54 2.46 8.41
CA HIS A 90 -23.86 2.05 9.78
C HIS A 90 -24.49 3.19 10.60
N PRO A 91 -25.67 3.73 10.20
CA PRO A 91 -26.30 4.86 10.87
C PRO A 91 -26.79 4.55 12.30
N ASN A 92 -26.96 3.26 12.63
CA ASN A 92 -27.43 2.79 13.93
C ASN A 92 -26.29 2.40 14.89
N ALA A 93 -25.02 2.62 14.51
CA ALA A 93 -23.90 2.32 15.38
C ALA A 93 -23.91 3.19 16.64
N LEU A 94 -23.32 2.67 17.73
CA LEU A 94 -23.30 3.41 18.99
C LEU A 94 -22.52 4.71 18.83
N ARG A 95 -23.14 5.81 19.26
CA ARG A 95 -22.51 7.14 19.19
C ARG A 95 -21.18 7.18 19.92
N SER A 96 -21.09 6.53 21.07
CA SER A 96 -19.85 6.37 21.85
C SER A 96 -18.77 5.64 21.04
N ASN A 97 -19.11 4.54 20.35
CA ASN A 97 -18.17 3.81 19.50
C ASN A 97 -17.67 4.67 18.34
N ILE A 98 -18.58 5.39 17.67
CA ILE A 98 -18.23 6.32 16.59
C ILE A 98 -17.23 7.38 17.08
N GLU A 99 -17.54 8.05 18.19
CA GLU A 99 -16.73 9.14 18.74
C GLU A 99 -15.36 8.63 19.24
N ASN A 100 -15.35 7.54 20.01
CA ASN A 100 -14.12 6.93 20.52
C ASN A 100 -13.24 6.43 19.38
N TYR A 101 -13.82 5.85 18.32
CA TYR A 101 -13.06 5.44 17.14
C TYR A 101 -12.43 6.64 16.42
N ARG A 102 -13.18 7.75 16.22
CA ARG A 102 -12.62 8.99 15.63
C ARG A 102 -11.43 9.52 16.42
N ILE A 103 -11.59 9.67 17.74
CA ILE A 103 -10.54 10.22 18.61
C ILE A 103 -9.31 9.33 18.58
N SER A 104 -9.52 8.01 18.66
CA SER A 104 -8.44 7.04 18.58
C SER A 104 -7.70 7.10 17.25
N TYR A 105 -8.43 7.28 16.15
CA TYR A 105 -7.84 7.36 14.82
C TYR A 105 -6.97 8.61 14.67
N LEU A 106 -7.40 9.75 15.19
CA LEU A 106 -6.59 10.97 15.23
C LEU A 106 -5.31 10.75 16.07
N ALA A 107 -5.45 10.18 17.27
CA ALA A 107 -4.30 9.84 18.11
C ALA A 107 -3.34 8.86 17.41
N TYR A 108 -3.87 7.87 16.68
CA TYR A 108 -3.07 6.94 15.87
C TYR A 108 -2.28 7.66 14.77
N GLN A 109 -2.90 8.63 14.08
CA GLN A 109 -2.23 9.42 13.03
C GLN A 109 -1.09 10.29 13.59
N GLU A 110 -1.24 10.81 14.80
CA GLU A 110 -0.21 11.56 15.52
C GLU A 110 0.81 10.64 16.24
N ARG A 111 0.77 9.32 15.98
CA ARG A 111 1.63 8.29 16.59
C ARG A 111 1.51 8.19 18.12
N GLU A 112 0.43 8.72 18.70
CA GLU A 112 0.09 8.56 20.12
C GLU A 112 -0.48 7.16 20.39
N TYR A 113 0.28 6.11 20.08
CA TYR A 113 -0.19 4.72 20.04
C TYR A 113 -0.77 4.23 21.36
N THR A 114 -0.15 4.57 22.50
CA THR A 114 -0.63 4.18 23.83
C THR A 114 -2.02 4.76 24.11
N ARG A 115 -2.23 6.03 23.79
CA ARG A 115 -3.49 6.74 23.97
C ARG A 115 -4.57 6.22 23.01
N ALA A 116 -4.21 6.03 21.74
CA ALA A 116 -5.11 5.43 20.76
C ALA A 116 -5.56 4.04 21.23
N ALA A 117 -4.61 3.17 21.59
CA ALA A 117 -4.91 1.82 22.03
C ALA A 117 -5.76 1.76 23.30
N SER A 118 -5.57 2.67 24.26
CA SER A 118 -6.39 2.70 25.48
C SER A 118 -7.86 3.00 25.19
N ILE A 119 -8.12 3.94 24.27
CA ILE A 119 -9.50 4.30 23.88
C ILE A 119 -10.11 3.20 23.01
N LEU A 120 -9.37 2.64 22.05
CA LEU A 120 -9.87 1.56 21.17
C LEU A 120 -10.31 0.31 21.95
N LYS A 121 -9.65 0.00 23.08
CA LYS A 121 -9.97 -1.12 23.95
C LYS A 121 -11.27 -0.94 24.74
N SER A 122 -11.78 0.29 24.88
CA SER A 122 -13.03 0.57 25.59
C SER A 122 -14.27 0.60 24.71
N LEU A 123 -14.14 0.29 23.40
CA LEU A 123 -15.31 0.23 22.51
C LEU A 123 -16.14 -1.02 22.78
N ASP A 124 -17.46 -0.85 22.72
CA ASP A 124 -18.43 -1.93 22.92
C ASP A 124 -18.47 -2.84 21.70
N ALA A 125 -18.51 -4.16 21.93
CA ALA A 125 -18.47 -5.19 20.90
C ALA A 125 -19.79 -5.36 20.13
N SER A 126 -20.33 -4.28 19.56
CA SER A 126 -21.70 -4.20 19.05
C SER A 126 -21.84 -3.83 17.57
N ASP A 127 -20.80 -3.27 16.95
CA ASP A 127 -20.91 -2.69 15.61
C ASP A 127 -19.59 -2.65 14.81
N ALA A 128 -19.67 -2.11 13.60
CA ALA A 128 -18.56 -2.00 12.68
C ALA A 128 -17.42 -1.11 13.20
N PHE A 129 -17.69 -0.13 14.07
CA PHE A 129 -16.65 0.73 14.64
C PHE A 129 -15.79 -0.05 15.63
N TYR A 130 -16.37 -0.99 16.37
CA TYR A 130 -15.60 -1.95 17.17
C TYR A 130 -14.77 -2.90 16.31
N GLN A 131 -15.31 -3.40 15.19
CA GLN A 131 -14.51 -4.20 14.25
C GLN A 131 -13.31 -3.40 13.71
N GLY A 132 -13.54 -2.15 13.32
CA GLY A 132 -12.49 -1.22 12.89
C GLY A 132 -11.49 -0.90 14.00
N SER A 133 -11.95 -0.87 15.26
CA SER A 133 -11.08 -0.62 16.41
C SER A 133 -10.06 -1.74 16.60
N ILE A 134 -10.49 -2.99 16.43
CA ILE A 134 -9.61 -4.15 16.50
C ILE A 134 -8.59 -4.14 15.36
N ILE A 135 -8.99 -3.77 14.14
CA ILE A 135 -8.07 -3.62 13.00
C ILE A 135 -7.03 -2.54 13.30
N THR A 136 -7.46 -1.40 13.83
CA THR A 136 -6.56 -0.29 14.22
C THR A 136 -5.60 -0.71 15.33
N LEU A 137 -6.05 -1.49 16.31
CA LEU A 137 -5.17 -2.10 17.33
C LEU A 137 -4.14 -3.04 16.71
N GLY A 138 -4.51 -3.79 15.66
CA GLY A 138 -3.58 -4.62 14.90
C GLY A 138 -2.51 -3.80 14.20
N HIS A 139 -2.87 -2.67 13.59
CA HIS A 139 -1.90 -1.75 12.99
C HIS A 139 -0.99 -1.11 14.04
N ILE A 140 -1.53 -0.65 15.17
CA ILE A 140 -0.72 -0.14 16.29
C ILE A 140 0.31 -1.18 16.73
N ALA A 141 -0.11 -2.44 16.89
CA ALA A 141 0.79 -3.51 17.29
C ALA A 141 1.92 -3.74 16.26
N LEU A 142 1.64 -3.60 14.95
CA LEU A 142 2.69 -3.64 13.92
C LEU A 142 3.67 -2.47 14.04
N GLU A 143 3.17 -1.24 14.21
CA GLU A 143 3.99 -0.04 14.37
C GLU A 143 4.88 -0.11 15.63
N THR A 144 4.42 -0.81 16.68
CA THR A 144 5.21 -1.04 17.91
C THR A 144 6.04 -2.33 17.87
N GLY A 145 6.04 -3.06 16.76
CA GLY A 145 6.84 -4.28 16.56
C GLY A 145 6.27 -5.57 17.19
N ASP A 146 5.08 -5.55 17.77
CA ASP A 146 4.43 -6.73 18.36
C ASP A 146 3.62 -7.50 17.31
N LYS A 147 4.32 -8.32 16.53
CA LYS A 147 3.71 -9.17 15.49
C LYS A 147 2.67 -10.15 16.05
N GLN A 148 2.83 -10.63 17.29
CA GLN A 148 1.88 -11.58 17.90
C GLN A 148 0.57 -10.89 18.27
N GLN A 149 0.65 -9.70 18.86
CA GLN A 149 -0.54 -8.91 19.16
C GLN A 149 -1.24 -8.46 17.88
N ALA A 150 -0.49 -8.06 16.84
CA ALA A 150 -1.04 -7.76 15.53
C ALA A 150 -1.80 -8.94 14.94
N ARG A 151 -1.17 -10.13 14.95
CA ARG A 151 -1.80 -11.39 14.52
C ARG A 151 -3.12 -11.64 15.25
N ASN A 152 -3.12 -11.54 16.58
CA ASN A 152 -4.29 -11.80 17.40
C ASN A 152 -5.42 -10.81 17.12
N ALA A 153 -5.09 -9.54 16.92
CA ALA A 153 -6.05 -8.50 16.57
C ALA A 153 -6.70 -8.79 15.21
N PHE A 154 -5.93 -9.01 14.15
CA PHE A 154 -6.50 -9.30 12.83
C PHE A 154 -7.31 -10.61 12.81
N VAL A 155 -6.87 -11.65 13.53
CA VAL A 155 -7.66 -12.89 13.71
C VAL A 155 -9.00 -12.61 14.39
N LYS A 156 -9.03 -11.73 15.39
CA LYS A 156 -10.27 -11.34 16.07
C LYS A 156 -11.18 -10.56 15.13
N ALA A 157 -10.65 -9.59 14.39
CA ALA A 157 -11.43 -8.76 13.47
C ALA A 157 -11.99 -9.54 12.27
N MET A 158 -11.25 -10.48 11.69
CA MET A 158 -11.73 -11.28 10.54
C MET A 158 -12.88 -12.24 10.89
N LYS A 159 -13.08 -12.52 12.18
CA LYS A 159 -14.18 -13.36 12.69
C LYS A 159 -15.48 -12.57 12.92
N LEU A 160 -15.42 -11.24 12.82
CA LEU A 160 -16.60 -10.38 12.96
C LEU A 160 -17.24 -10.12 11.59
N ASP A 161 -18.57 -10.06 11.59
CA ASP A 161 -19.39 -9.85 10.39
C ASP A 161 -20.17 -8.52 10.44
N PHE A 162 -19.72 -7.55 11.26
CA PHE A 162 -20.37 -6.24 11.36
C PHE A 162 -20.23 -5.43 10.07
N ASP A 163 -19.06 -5.48 9.43
CA ASP A 163 -18.83 -4.92 8.09
C ASP A 163 -17.95 -5.86 7.26
N LEU A 164 -18.43 -6.23 6.09
CA LEU A 164 -17.75 -7.18 5.21
C LEU A 164 -16.47 -6.61 4.57
N GLN A 165 -16.38 -5.29 4.40
CA GLN A 165 -15.15 -4.65 3.91
C GLN A 165 -14.08 -4.63 5.01
N LEU A 166 -14.47 -4.37 6.26
CA LEU A 166 -13.56 -4.50 7.40
C LEU A 166 -13.10 -5.95 7.59
N LYS A 167 -13.97 -6.93 7.36
CA LYS A 167 -13.60 -8.34 7.40
C LYS A 167 -12.54 -8.69 6.36
N ALA A 168 -12.69 -8.20 5.15
CA ALA A 168 -11.68 -8.38 4.11
C ALA A 168 -10.36 -7.70 4.44
N ASP A 169 -10.40 -6.46 4.94
CA ASP A 169 -9.21 -5.74 5.40
C ASP A 169 -8.47 -6.52 6.51
N ALA A 170 -9.22 -7.08 7.47
CA ALA A 170 -8.66 -7.93 8.51
C ALA A 170 -8.05 -9.24 7.96
N LEU A 171 -8.71 -9.90 7.00
CA LEU A 171 -8.17 -11.10 6.33
C LEU A 171 -6.85 -10.78 5.63
N PHE A 172 -6.82 -9.68 4.88
CA PHE A 172 -5.64 -9.25 4.15
C PHE A 172 -4.45 -8.97 5.07
N ASN A 173 -4.68 -8.17 6.12
CA ASN A 173 -3.63 -7.85 7.09
C ASN A 173 -3.20 -9.09 7.90
N TYR A 174 -4.11 -10.01 8.20
CA TYR A 174 -3.73 -11.28 8.84
C TYR A 174 -2.77 -12.09 7.95
N ALA A 175 -3.06 -12.22 6.66
CA ALA A 175 -2.16 -12.89 5.72
C ALA A 175 -0.77 -12.22 5.68
N LYS A 176 -0.70 -10.89 5.62
CA LYS A 176 0.57 -10.13 5.68
C LYS A 176 1.36 -10.44 6.94
N VAL A 177 0.71 -10.47 8.10
CA VAL A 177 1.38 -10.79 9.37
C VAL A 177 1.91 -12.22 9.37
N LEU A 178 1.15 -13.19 8.85
CA LEU A 178 1.60 -14.57 8.75
C LEU A 178 2.83 -14.70 7.86
N TYR A 179 2.89 -14.00 6.72
CA TYR A 179 4.09 -13.96 5.88
C TYR A 179 5.28 -13.32 6.59
N ALA A 180 5.07 -12.22 7.32
CA ALA A 180 6.12 -11.59 8.13
C ALA A 180 6.59 -12.43 9.34
N MET A 181 5.91 -13.54 9.61
CA MET A 181 6.22 -14.55 10.62
C MET A 181 6.57 -15.91 9.98
N ASP A 182 6.94 -15.92 8.70
CA ASP A 182 7.36 -17.11 7.94
C ASP A 182 6.33 -18.25 7.88
N SER A 183 5.05 -17.94 8.18
CA SER A 183 3.93 -18.89 8.18
C SER A 183 3.25 -18.94 6.80
N THR A 184 4.02 -19.20 5.75
CA THR A 184 3.64 -19.05 4.33
C THR A 184 2.39 -19.85 3.94
N GLN A 185 2.32 -21.13 4.31
CA GLN A 185 1.17 -21.98 3.98
C GLN A 185 -0.13 -21.50 4.64
N ALA A 186 -0.04 -21.01 5.89
CA ALA A 186 -1.19 -20.45 6.57
C ALA A 186 -1.60 -19.12 5.95
N ALA A 187 -0.63 -18.28 5.56
CA ALA A 187 -0.87 -17.01 4.89
C ALA A 187 -1.60 -17.20 3.56
N GLN A 188 -1.16 -18.18 2.74
CA GLN A 188 -1.79 -18.52 1.47
C GLN A 188 -3.28 -18.87 1.63
N LYS A 189 -3.61 -19.74 2.60
CA LYS A 189 -5.00 -20.12 2.90
C LYS A 189 -5.86 -18.93 3.35
N VAL A 190 -5.27 -17.94 4.02
CA VAL A 190 -5.98 -16.73 4.44
C VAL A 190 -6.18 -15.79 3.25
N LEU A 191 -5.20 -15.68 2.37
CA LEU A 191 -5.26 -14.85 1.18
C LEU A 191 -6.27 -15.39 0.15
N GLU A 192 -6.39 -16.71 0.03
CA GLU A 192 -7.49 -17.36 -0.71
C GLU A 192 -8.87 -16.95 -0.16
N LYS A 193 -9.04 -16.92 1.17
CA LYS A 193 -10.28 -16.45 1.78
C LYS A 193 -10.54 -14.97 1.52
N TYR A 194 -9.50 -14.13 1.56
CA TYR A 194 -9.60 -12.72 1.18
C TYR A 194 -10.05 -12.57 -0.27
N ILE A 195 -9.47 -13.34 -1.19
CA ILE A 195 -9.83 -13.31 -2.62
C ILE A 195 -11.32 -13.67 -2.80
N VAL A 196 -11.78 -14.73 -2.16
CA VAL A 196 -13.20 -15.12 -2.20
C VAL A 196 -14.09 -14.03 -1.59
N GLN A 197 -13.68 -13.41 -0.50
CA GLN A 197 -14.44 -12.34 0.16
C GLN A 197 -14.56 -11.08 -0.71
N GLU A 198 -13.48 -10.63 -1.34
CA GLU A 198 -13.45 -9.38 -2.14
C GLU A 198 -13.93 -9.57 -3.57
N TYR A 199 -13.68 -10.73 -4.17
CA TYR A 199 -13.88 -10.97 -5.60
C TYR A 199 -14.88 -12.10 -5.89
N GLY A 200 -15.48 -12.75 -4.89
CA GLY A 200 -16.33 -13.95 -5.02
C GLY A 200 -17.64 -13.82 -5.82
N GLY A 201 -17.86 -12.72 -6.53
CA GLY A 201 -18.83 -12.63 -7.64
C GLY A 201 -18.24 -12.91 -9.03
N ARG A 202 -16.91 -13.06 -9.11
CA ARG A 202 -16.19 -13.54 -10.29
C ARG A 202 -15.77 -14.96 -10.00
N GLU A 203 -16.35 -15.93 -10.71
CA GLU A 203 -15.79 -17.27 -10.67
C GLU A 203 -14.29 -17.19 -11.03
N PRO A 204 -13.39 -17.80 -10.24
CA PRO A 204 -12.02 -18.02 -10.65
C PRO A 204 -12.05 -18.95 -11.87
N GLY A 205 -12.08 -18.39 -13.08
CA GLY A 205 -12.18 -19.20 -14.30
C GLY A 205 -12.69 -18.52 -15.56
N ALA A 206 -13.29 -17.32 -15.49
CA ALA A 206 -13.80 -16.64 -16.69
C ALA A 206 -12.77 -15.63 -17.24
N GLN A 207 -12.01 -16.10 -18.24
CA GLN A 207 -10.92 -15.45 -18.99
C GLN A 207 -9.55 -15.47 -18.27
N THR A 208 -8.72 -16.44 -18.71
CA THR A 208 -7.39 -16.80 -18.19
C THR A 208 -7.41 -17.21 -16.72
N GLN A 209 -7.33 -18.52 -16.45
CA GLN A 209 -7.26 -19.09 -15.10
C GLN A 209 -5.94 -18.66 -14.42
N GLU A 210 -5.89 -17.46 -13.87
CA GLU A 210 -4.85 -17.10 -12.91
C GLU A 210 -5.03 -17.97 -11.66
N SER A 211 -4.00 -18.71 -11.28
CA SER A 211 -4.05 -19.53 -10.07
C SER A 211 -4.16 -18.63 -8.83
N ALA A 212 -4.71 -19.17 -7.74
CA ALA A 212 -4.85 -18.41 -6.49
C ALA A 212 -3.51 -17.86 -5.98
N GLU A 213 -2.41 -18.55 -6.25
CA GLU A 213 -1.05 -18.16 -5.93
C GLU A 213 -0.56 -16.98 -6.80
N ILE A 214 -0.90 -16.94 -8.09
CA ILE A 214 -0.57 -15.82 -8.98
C ILE A 214 -1.29 -14.56 -8.52
N LEU A 215 -2.59 -14.66 -8.26
CA LEU A 215 -3.39 -13.54 -7.75
C LEU A 215 -2.90 -13.09 -6.38
N SER A 216 -2.57 -14.04 -5.50
CA SER A 216 -1.94 -13.76 -4.20
C SER A 216 -0.64 -12.98 -4.35
N ALA A 217 0.23 -13.37 -5.29
CA ALA A 217 1.45 -12.65 -5.57
C ALA A 217 1.16 -11.23 -6.07
N GLN A 218 0.27 -11.05 -7.04
CA GLN A 218 -0.11 -9.73 -7.56
C GLN A 218 -0.62 -8.79 -6.46
N ILE A 219 -1.48 -9.30 -5.56
CA ILE A 219 -2.00 -8.54 -4.43
C ILE A 219 -0.85 -8.11 -3.50
N LEU A 220 0.05 -9.02 -3.15
CA LEU A 220 1.20 -8.71 -2.29
C LEU A 220 2.13 -7.66 -2.91
N LEU A 221 2.37 -7.74 -4.22
CA LEU A 221 3.15 -6.75 -4.97
C LEU A 221 2.52 -5.36 -4.94
N GLY A 222 1.19 -5.28 -5.05
CA GLY A 222 0.45 -4.03 -4.90
C GLY A 222 0.64 -3.36 -3.53
N THR A 223 1.12 -4.10 -2.52
CA THR A 223 1.36 -3.60 -1.17
C THR A 223 2.83 -3.44 -0.80
N SER A 224 3.71 -3.40 -1.82
CA SER A 224 5.17 -3.31 -1.65
C SER A 224 5.78 -4.47 -0.84
N ASN A 225 5.10 -5.61 -0.72
CA ASN A 225 5.68 -6.81 -0.13
C ASN A 225 6.34 -7.67 -1.22
N PHE A 226 7.36 -7.09 -1.88
CA PHE A 226 7.99 -7.68 -3.04
C PHE A 226 8.72 -8.97 -2.70
N HIS A 227 9.36 -9.06 -1.53
CA HIS A 227 10.02 -10.29 -1.09
C HIS A 227 9.08 -11.49 -1.08
N THR A 228 7.95 -11.38 -0.37
CA THR A 228 6.97 -12.47 -0.28
C THR A 228 6.34 -12.77 -1.64
N GLY A 229 6.00 -11.74 -2.42
CA GLY A 229 5.46 -11.92 -3.77
C GLY A 229 6.42 -12.68 -4.69
N VAL A 230 7.71 -12.33 -4.66
CA VAL A 230 8.76 -13.05 -5.40
C VAL A 230 8.84 -14.50 -4.93
N SER A 231 8.95 -14.77 -3.62
CA SER A 231 9.06 -16.14 -3.11
C SER A 231 7.86 -17.02 -3.46
N LEU A 232 6.65 -16.46 -3.45
CA LEU A 232 5.45 -17.18 -3.87
C LEU A 232 5.52 -17.56 -5.35
N LEU A 233 5.90 -16.63 -6.23
CA LEU A 233 6.08 -16.88 -7.66
C LEU A 233 7.24 -17.84 -7.95
N GLU A 234 8.30 -17.85 -7.15
CA GLU A 234 9.41 -18.82 -7.27
C GLU A 234 9.01 -20.23 -6.84
N SER A 235 7.98 -20.38 -6.00
CA SER A 235 7.48 -21.68 -5.56
C SER A 235 6.60 -22.39 -6.60
N LEU A 236 6.16 -21.68 -7.64
CA LEU A 236 5.31 -22.23 -8.70
C LEU A 236 6.12 -23.12 -9.64
N LYS A 237 5.62 -24.34 -9.88
CA LYS A 237 6.29 -25.32 -10.77
C LYS A 237 6.22 -24.96 -12.25
N ASP A 238 5.06 -24.44 -12.70
CA ASP A 238 4.84 -24.02 -14.09
C ASP A 238 4.24 -22.62 -14.11
N ARG A 239 5.01 -21.65 -14.61
CA ARG A 239 4.55 -20.27 -14.77
C ARG A 239 4.17 -20.00 -16.22
N GLY A 240 2.93 -19.55 -16.41
CA GLY A 240 2.49 -18.99 -17.69
C GLY A 240 3.07 -17.59 -17.91
N ARG A 241 2.92 -17.07 -19.14
CA ARG A 241 3.43 -15.75 -19.54
C ARG A 241 3.01 -14.61 -18.60
N GLU A 242 1.79 -14.67 -18.07
CA GLU A 242 1.24 -13.67 -17.12
C GLU A 242 1.90 -13.75 -15.74
N ALA A 243 2.15 -14.96 -15.24
CA ALA A 243 2.91 -15.18 -14.01
C ALA A 243 4.36 -14.73 -14.17
N ASP A 244 4.98 -14.97 -15.32
CA ASP A 244 6.32 -14.50 -15.62
C ASP A 244 6.39 -12.96 -15.78
N ALA A 245 5.37 -12.32 -16.35
CA ALA A 245 5.27 -10.86 -16.36
C ALA A 245 5.17 -10.28 -14.95
N THR A 246 4.34 -10.90 -14.10
CA THR A 246 4.22 -10.55 -12.68
C THR A 246 5.55 -10.75 -11.95
N TYR A 247 6.26 -11.84 -12.25
CA TYR A 247 7.56 -12.16 -11.67
C TYR A 247 8.66 -11.18 -12.10
N GLN A 248 8.69 -10.79 -13.38
CA GLN A 248 9.60 -9.76 -13.88
C GLN A 248 9.42 -8.45 -13.10
N LYS A 249 8.16 -8.03 -12.91
CA LYS A 249 7.79 -6.84 -12.14
C LYS A 249 8.18 -6.96 -10.67
N ALA A 250 7.88 -8.09 -10.06
CA ALA A 250 8.18 -8.36 -8.66
C ALA A 250 9.66 -8.28 -8.35
N THR A 251 10.46 -8.96 -9.17
CA THR A 251 11.92 -8.99 -9.03
C THR A 251 12.52 -7.63 -9.36
N TYR A 252 12.04 -6.90 -10.36
CA TYR A 252 12.51 -5.54 -10.64
C TYR A 252 12.39 -4.63 -9.40
N TYR A 253 11.20 -4.53 -8.81
CA TYR A 253 11.01 -3.66 -7.65
C TYR A 253 11.75 -4.17 -6.40
N ARG A 254 11.84 -5.49 -6.19
CA ARG A 254 12.66 -6.04 -5.10
C ARG A 254 14.15 -5.72 -5.28
N GLY A 255 14.63 -5.65 -6.52
CA GLY A 255 16.02 -5.28 -6.83
C GLY A 255 16.32 -3.84 -6.44
N LEU A 256 15.36 -2.95 -6.68
CA LEU A 256 15.43 -1.55 -6.25
C LEU A 256 15.39 -1.41 -4.72
N GLU A 257 14.60 -2.22 -4.01
CA GLU A 257 14.64 -2.24 -2.53
C GLU A 257 16.04 -2.58 -2.03
N PHE A 258 16.63 -3.69 -2.49
CA PHE A 258 17.98 -4.07 -2.09
C PHE A 258 19.03 -3.03 -2.47
N TYR A 259 18.90 -2.40 -3.65
CA TYR A 259 19.80 -1.33 -4.07
C TYR A 259 19.75 -0.13 -3.12
N ASN A 260 18.54 0.27 -2.71
CA ASN A 260 18.31 1.37 -1.77
C ASN A 260 18.81 1.04 -0.36
N GLU A 261 18.74 -0.22 0.04
CA GLU A 261 19.33 -0.75 1.28
C GLU A 261 20.86 -0.88 1.21
N ARG A 262 21.48 -0.58 0.07
CA ARG A 262 22.91 -0.79 -0.24
C ARG A 262 23.33 -2.27 -0.16
N ALA A 263 22.38 -3.18 -0.25
CA ALA A 263 22.64 -4.60 -0.42
C ALA A 263 22.89 -4.89 -1.91
N PHE A 264 23.98 -4.33 -2.46
CA PHE A 264 24.23 -4.28 -3.90
C PHE A 264 24.36 -5.69 -4.52
N GLU A 265 25.00 -6.63 -3.84
CA GLU A 265 25.11 -8.01 -4.30
C GLU A 265 23.75 -8.71 -4.41
N ASN A 266 22.86 -8.47 -3.43
CA ASN A 266 21.49 -8.98 -3.45
C ASN A 266 20.67 -8.33 -4.57
N SER A 267 20.87 -7.02 -4.77
CA SER A 267 20.24 -6.25 -5.84
C SER A 267 20.60 -6.79 -7.21
N ILE A 268 21.90 -7.03 -7.48
CA ILE A 268 22.39 -7.63 -8.73
C ILE A 268 21.72 -8.97 -8.98
N SER A 269 21.71 -9.85 -7.98
CA SER A 269 21.09 -11.18 -8.10
C SER A 269 19.61 -11.09 -8.48
N ILE A 270 18.88 -10.15 -7.88
CA ILE A 270 17.46 -9.97 -8.14
C ILE A 270 17.18 -9.34 -9.51
N PHE A 271 17.96 -8.34 -9.95
CA PHE A 271 17.80 -7.78 -11.28
C PHE A 271 18.07 -8.81 -12.38
N MET A 272 19.05 -9.70 -12.20
CA MET A 272 19.27 -10.83 -13.11
C MET A 272 18.04 -11.74 -13.24
N ARG A 273 17.28 -11.94 -12.15
CA ARG A 273 16.03 -12.72 -12.19
C ARG A 273 14.94 -12.01 -12.98
N SER A 274 14.87 -10.68 -12.91
CA SER A 274 13.94 -9.88 -13.72
C SER A 274 14.27 -9.97 -15.20
N GLU A 275 15.55 -9.79 -15.57
CA GLU A 275 16.03 -9.86 -16.95
C GLU A 275 15.78 -11.21 -17.62
N LYS A 276 15.78 -12.31 -16.85
CA LYS A 276 15.53 -13.66 -17.38
C LYS A 276 14.16 -13.80 -18.05
N PHE A 277 13.20 -12.94 -17.70
CA PHE A 277 11.84 -12.94 -18.23
C PHE A 277 11.49 -11.57 -18.83
N PRO A 278 12.06 -11.20 -19.99
CA PRO A 278 11.91 -9.85 -20.57
C PRO A 278 10.56 -9.68 -21.28
N ILE A 279 9.46 -9.89 -20.56
CA ILE A 279 8.10 -9.77 -21.10
C ILE A 279 7.76 -8.30 -21.39
N ASP A 280 8.08 -7.40 -20.45
CA ASP A 280 8.13 -5.95 -20.63
C ASP A 280 9.55 -5.52 -20.99
N ALA A 281 9.74 -5.08 -22.24
CA ALA A 281 11.04 -4.68 -22.75
C ALA A 281 11.60 -3.42 -22.05
N LYS A 282 10.75 -2.48 -21.61
CA LYS A 282 11.20 -1.29 -20.88
C LYS A 282 11.72 -1.67 -19.51
N MET A 283 11.01 -2.56 -18.83
CA MET A 283 11.42 -3.04 -17.52
C MET A 283 12.71 -3.87 -17.58
N ALA A 284 12.90 -4.68 -18.63
CA ALA A 284 14.16 -5.40 -18.85
C ALA A 284 15.35 -4.43 -19.03
N ALA A 285 15.16 -3.34 -19.78
CA ALA A 285 16.18 -2.31 -19.94
C ALA A 285 16.49 -1.59 -18.62
N LEU A 286 15.47 -1.27 -17.82
CA LEU A 286 15.65 -0.67 -16.49
C LEU A 286 16.35 -1.62 -15.52
N ALA A 287 15.99 -2.91 -15.51
CA ALA A 287 16.68 -3.92 -14.70
C ALA A 287 18.17 -4.02 -15.07
N THR A 288 18.47 -3.96 -16.37
CA THR A 288 19.86 -3.96 -16.87
C THR A 288 20.63 -2.75 -16.39
N TYR A 289 20.03 -1.57 -16.49
CA TYR A 289 20.62 -0.33 -16.00
C TYR A 289 20.94 -0.41 -14.50
N TRP A 290 19.95 -0.76 -13.67
CA TRP A 290 20.14 -0.79 -12.22
C TRP A 290 21.05 -1.91 -11.73
N LYS A 291 21.09 -3.04 -12.44
CA LYS A 291 22.10 -4.07 -12.21
C LYS A 291 23.50 -3.54 -12.46
N ALA A 292 23.73 -2.81 -13.55
CA ALA A 292 25.03 -2.22 -13.85
C ALA A 292 25.43 -1.17 -12.80
N GLU A 293 24.50 -0.32 -12.36
CA GLU A 293 24.72 0.62 -11.26
C GLU A 293 25.06 -0.12 -9.95
N ALA A 294 24.38 -1.23 -9.64
CA ALA A 294 24.68 -2.05 -8.46
C ALA A 294 26.07 -2.70 -8.56
N MET A 295 26.46 -3.19 -9.74
CA MET A 295 27.79 -3.74 -10.00
C MET A 295 28.91 -2.69 -9.90
N TYR A 296 28.62 -1.43 -10.21
CA TYR A 296 29.56 -0.33 -10.06
C TYR A 296 29.81 0.05 -8.58
N GLU A 297 28.81 -0.15 -7.72
CA GLU A 297 28.88 0.18 -6.29
C GLU A 297 29.56 -0.91 -5.44
N VAL A 298 29.82 -2.10 -6.01
CA VAL A 298 30.59 -3.21 -5.41
C VAL A 298 32.06 -3.07 -5.74
#